data_AF-A0A8K0YBZ1-F1
#
_entry.id   AF-A0A8K0YBZ1-F1
#
_cell.length_a   1.000
_cell.length_b   1.000
_cell.length_c   1.000
_cell.angle_alpha   90.00
_cell.angle_beta   90.00
_cell.angle_gamma   90.00
#
_symmetry.space_group_name_H-M   'P 1'
#
loop_
_entity.id
_entity.type
_entity.pdbx_description
1 polymer ?
#
loop_
_entity_poly.entity_id
_entity_poly.type
_entity_poly.pdbx_seq_one_letter_code
_entity_poly.pdbx_strand_id
1 'polypeptide(L)' 'DKVPFHPYYTIKDILGALIMLVLLMILVLFFPDSLGDPDNYMSANPLNTPPHIKPEWY' A
#
# COMPACT_ATOMS: atom_id res chain seq x y z
N ASP A 1 -30.76 -10.55 17.67
CA ASP A 1 -29.56 -11.14 18.30
C ASP A 1 -28.32 -10.29 18.12
N LYS A 2 -27.55 -10.13 19.19
CA LYS A 2 -26.21 -9.53 19.22
C LYS A 2 -25.31 -10.42 20.05
N VAL A 3 -24.06 -10.57 19.62
CA VAL A 3 -23.00 -11.23 20.40
C VAL A 3 -22.05 -10.18 20.96
N PRO A 4 -21.39 -10.44 22.11
CA PRO A 4 -20.39 -9.52 22.64
C PRO A 4 -19.22 -9.34 21.66
N PHE A 5 -18.54 -8.20 21.74
CA PHE A 5 -17.40 -7.90 20.85
C PHE A 5 -16.27 -8.92 21.03
N HIS A 6 -15.86 -9.15 22.28
CA HIS A 6 -14.87 -10.15 22.63
C HIS A 6 -15.56 -11.47 23.02
N PRO A 7 -15.07 -12.63 22.54
CA PRO A 7 -13.88 -12.83 21.68
C PRO A 7 -14.15 -12.75 20.17
N TYR A 8 -15.42 -12.66 19.76
CA TYR A 8 -15.87 -12.93 18.38
C TYR A 8 -15.33 -11.96 17.32
N TYR A 9 -15.46 -10.66 17.53
CA TYR A 9 -14.95 -9.67 16.58
C TYR A 9 -13.45 -9.45 16.76
N THR A 10 -12.94 -9.60 17.99
CA THR A 10 -11.49 -9.51 18.24
C THR A 10 -10.71 -10.51 17.38
N ILE A 11 -11.13 -11.78 17.33
CA ILE A 11 -10.41 -12.79 16.52
C ILE A 11 -10.57 -12.54 15.02
N LYS A 12 -11.74 -12.07 14.59
CA LYS A 12 -12.02 -11.72 13.19
C LYS A 12 -11.15 -10.56 12.73
N ASP A 13 -11.01 -9.54 13.57
CA ASP A 13 -10.22 -8.34 13.27
C ASP A 13 -8.72 -8.66 13.25
N ILE A 14 -8.25 -9.52 14.17
CA ILE A 14 -6.86 -10.03 14.14
C ILE A 14 -6.58 -10.77 12.83
N LEU A 15 -7.48 -11.64 12.39
CA LEU A 15 -7.34 -12.33 11.10
C LEU A 15 -7.28 -11.32 9.94
N GLY A 16 -8.14 -10.31 9.95
CA GLY A 16 -8.13 -9.24 8.95
C GLY A 16 -6.82 -8.45 8.93
N ALA A 17 -6.29 -8.09 10.11
CA ALA A 17 -5.01 -7.41 10.25
C ALA A 17 -3.83 -8.26 9.74
N LEU A 18 -3.83 -9.57 10.02
CA LEU A 18 -2.80 -10.48 9.49
C LEU A 18 -2.83 -10.57 7.96
N ILE A 19 -4.02 -10.64 7.35
CA ILE A 19 -4.15 -10.65 5.89
C ILE A 19 -3.62 -9.33 5.30
N MET A 20 -4.02 -8.19 5.88
CA MET A 20 -3.52 -6.88 5.44
C MET A 20 -1.99 -6.79 5.53
N LEU A 21 -1.40 -7.24 6.65
CA LEU A 21 0.04 -7.26 6.84
C LEU A 21 0.74 -8.16 5.82
N VAL A 22 0.22 -9.36 5.54
CA VAL A 22 0.81 -10.25 4.53
C VAL A 22 0.80 -9.60 3.15
N LEU A 23 -0.30 -8.97 2.74
CA LEU A 23 -0.37 -8.28 1.46
C LEU A 23 0.62 -7.11 1.37
N LEU A 24 0.72 -6.31 2.44
CA LEU A 24 1.70 -5.23 2.53
C LEU A 24 3.14 -5.77 2.44
N MET A 25 3.45 -6.85 3.16
CA MET A 25 4.78 -7.46 3.14
C MET A 25 5.12 -8.05 1.77
N ILE A 26 4.13 -8.57 1.03
CA ILE A 26 4.35 -9.03 -0.35
C ILE A 26 4.80 -7.86 -1.23
N LEU A 27 4.11 -6.71 -1.15
CA LEU A 27 4.47 -5.52 -1.91
C LEU A 27 5.87 -5.03 -1.51
N VAL A 28 6.14 -4.85 -0.22
CA VAL A 28 7.41 -4.31 0.26
C VAL A 28 8.60 -5.22 -0.05
N LEU A 29 8.46 -6.54 0.14
CA LEU A 29 9.58 -7.47 0.02
C LEU A 29 9.84 -7.96 -1.41
N PHE A 30 8.79 -8.07 -2.24
CA PHE A 30 8.92 -8.66 -3.59
C PHE A 30 8.64 -7.66 -4.71
N PHE A 31 7.84 -6.62 -4.48
CA PHE A 31 7.42 -5.67 -5.51
C PHE A 31 7.47 -4.20 -5.04
N PRO A 32 8.59 -3.74 -4.42
CA PRO A 32 8.63 -2.48 -3.68
C PRO A 32 8.27 -1.26 -4.55
N ASP A 33 8.66 -1.30 -5.82
CA ASP A 33 8.53 -0.16 -6.74
C ASP A 33 7.33 -0.30 -7.70
N SER A 34 6.55 -1.39 -7.58
CA SER A 34 5.48 -1.74 -8.54
C SER A 34 4.32 -0.74 -8.59
N LEU A 35 4.08 -0.03 -7.49
CA LEU A 35 3.06 1.00 -7.37
C LEU A 35 3.62 2.42 -7.49
N GLY A 36 4.93 2.56 -7.71
CA GLY A 36 5.63 3.84 -7.84
C GLY A 36 5.84 4.27 -9.29
N ASP A 37 6.30 5.51 -9.46
CA ASP A 37 6.72 6.03 -10.76
C ASP A 37 8.27 6.07 -10.84
N PRO A 38 8.90 5.45 -11.84
CA PRO A 38 10.34 5.50 -12.04
C PRO A 38 10.92 6.92 -12.15
N ASP A 39 10.14 7.89 -12.65
CA ASP A 39 10.61 9.28 -12.80
C ASP A 39 10.92 9.92 -11.43
N ASN A 40 10.32 9.44 -10.34
CA ASN A 40 10.55 9.94 -8.98
C ASN A 40 11.92 9.53 -8.38
N TYR A 41 12.68 8.64 -9.03
CA TYR A 41 14.08 8.39 -8.67
C TYR A 41 15.04 9.46 -9.21
N MET A 42 14.59 10.30 -10.13
CA MET A 42 15.35 11.44 -10.62
C MET A 42 15.14 12.66 -9.72
N SER A 43 16.21 13.44 -9.48
CA SER A 43 16.06 14.72 -8.76
C SER A 43 15.21 15.69 -9.56
N ALA A 44 14.38 16.48 -8.87
CA ALA A 44 13.52 17.47 -9.50
C ALA A 44 14.32 18.49 -10.33
N ASN A 45 13.84 18.77 -11.54
CA ASN A 45 14.42 19.78 -12.44
C ASN A 45 13.34 20.77 -12.90
N PRO A 46 13.33 22.01 -12.41
CA PRO A 46 12.32 23.02 -12.81
C PRO A 46 12.32 23.38 -14.29
N LEU A 47 13.39 23.06 -15.02
CA LEU A 47 13.55 23.36 -16.44
C LEU A 47 13.21 22.16 -17.35
N ASN A 48 12.86 21.00 -16.78
CA ASN A 48 12.57 19.79 -17.54
C ASN A 48 11.32 19.10 -17.00
N THR A 49 10.28 18.98 -17.83
CA THR A 49 9.05 18.25 -17.51
C THR A 49 9.11 16.86 -18.13
N PRO A 50 8.94 15.76 -17.36
CA PRO A 50 8.87 14.43 -17.93
C PRO A 50 7.75 14.29 -18.97
N PRO A 51 7.99 13.56 -20.08
CA PRO A 51 7.03 13.50 -21.20
C PRO A 51 5.73 12.78 -20.86
N HIS A 52 5.72 11.90 -19.86
CA HIS A 52 4.56 11.10 -19.44
C HIS A 52 4.17 11.34 -17.98
N ILE A 53 4.36 12.57 -17.49
CA ILE A 53 4.02 12.96 -16.11
C ILE A 53 2.56 12.62 -15.76
N LYS A 54 2.38 11.97 -14.60
CA LYS A 54 1.08 11.51 -14.07
C LYS A 54 1.10 11.54 -12.54
N PRO A 55 -0.06 11.69 -11.86
CA PRO A 55 -0.13 11.55 -10.42
C PRO A 55 0.11 10.09 -9.99
N GLU A 56 0.28 9.90 -8.69
CA GLU A 56 0.20 8.57 -8.07
C GLU A 56 -1.18 7.93 -8.33
N TRP A 57 -1.26 6.61 -8.14
CA TRP A 57 -2.37 5.80 -8.63
C TRP A 57 -3.69 5.94 -7.83
N TYR A 58 -3.65 6.49 -6.62
CA TYR A 58 -4.80 6.58 -5.70
C TYR A 58 -5.47 7.96 -5.66
#